data_AF-A0A2V2XNH6-F1
#
_entry.id   AF-A0A2V2XNH6-F1
#
_cell.length_a   1.000
_cell.length_b   1.000
_cell.length_c   1.000
_cell.angle_alpha   90.00
_cell.angle_beta   90.00
_cell.angle_gamma   90.00
#
_symmetry.space_group_name_H-M   'P 1'
#
loop_
_entity.id
_entity.type
_entity.pdbx_description
1 polymer ?
#
loop_
_entity_poly.entity_id
_entity_poly.type
_entity_poly.pdbx_seq_one_letter_code
_entity_poly.pdbx_strand_id
1 'polypeptide(L)'
;DAVIVTGKMTGDPPSVEDVKLAKEIAGDMPVLIGSGLNPDNAEKLLRYADGAIVGTYFKINGIAQNPVDPERVRRLMSVVKRLRSS
;
A
#
# COMPACT_ATOMS: atom_id res chain seq x y z
N ASP A 1 1.92 -15.29 -9.91
CA ASP A 1 1.81 -15.35 -8.43
C ASP A 1 2.45 -14.11 -7.81
N ALA A 2 2.18 -13.83 -6.54
CA ALA A 2 2.73 -12.68 -5.81
C ALA A 2 2.73 -12.94 -4.29
N VAL A 3 3.63 -12.29 -3.56
CA VAL A 3 3.67 -12.27 -2.09
C VAL A 3 2.98 -11.01 -1.58
N ILE A 4 2.11 -11.14 -0.59
CA ILE A 4 1.46 -9.99 0.05
C ILE A 4 2.04 -9.81 1.45
N VAL A 5 2.59 -8.61 1.72
CA VAL A 5 3.12 -8.22 3.03
C VAL A 5 2.11 -7.31 3.72
N THR A 6 1.68 -7.71 4.91
CA THR A 6 0.63 -7.04 5.68
C THR A 6 1.15 -6.66 7.06
N GLY A 7 0.66 -5.54 7.59
CA GLY A 7 0.81 -5.16 8.99
C GLY A 7 0.01 -6.09 9.92
N LYS A 8 0.05 -5.79 11.21
CA LYS A 8 -0.54 -6.65 12.26
C LYS A 8 -2.07 -6.74 12.20
N MET A 9 -2.72 -5.72 11.66
CA MET A 9 -4.18 -5.66 11.53
C MET A 9 -4.60 -4.79 10.35
N THR A 10 -5.89 -4.81 10.03
CA THR A 10 -6.45 -4.07 8.89
C THR A 10 -6.24 -2.57 9.08
N GLY A 11 -5.67 -1.91 8.06
CA GLY A 11 -5.38 -0.48 8.11
C GLY A 11 -4.00 -0.13 8.67
N ASP A 12 -3.29 -1.09 9.25
CA ASP A 12 -1.91 -0.89 9.72
C ASP A 12 -0.91 -1.24 8.62
N PRO A 13 0.05 -0.35 8.31
CA PRO A 13 1.07 -0.66 7.31
C PRO A 13 2.08 -1.68 7.86
N PRO A 14 2.69 -2.51 6.98
CA PRO A 14 3.91 -3.22 7.36
C PRO A 14 5.05 -2.21 7.59
N SER A 15 6.12 -2.65 8.28
CA SER A 15 7.33 -1.84 8.38
C SER A 15 8.05 -1.78 7.03
N VAL A 16 8.88 -0.77 6.82
CA VAL A 16 9.68 -0.66 5.58
C VAL A 16 10.69 -1.79 5.50
N GLU A 17 11.23 -2.19 6.65
CA GLU A 17 12.20 -3.26 6.82
C GLU A 17 11.60 -4.62 6.41
N ASP A 18 10.36 -4.91 6.83
CA ASP A 18 9.66 -6.15 6.44
C ASP A 18 9.41 -6.20 4.93
N VAL A 19 9.00 -5.08 4.32
CA VAL A 19 8.76 -4.99 2.88
C VAL A 19 10.05 -5.19 2.10
N LYS A 20 11.13 -4.55 2.55
CA LYS A 20 12.45 -4.67 1.93
C LYS A 20 12.97 -6.10 2.02
N LEU A 21 12.90 -6.72 3.19
CA LEU A 21 13.30 -8.11 3.39
C LEU A 21 12.47 -9.06 2.52
N ALA A 22 11.16 -8.86 2.45
CA ALA A 22 10.29 -9.65 1.60
C ALA A 22 10.67 -9.51 0.12
N LYS A 23 10.97 -8.30 -0.36
CA LYS A 23 11.43 -8.08 -1.74
C LYS A 23 12.77 -8.76 -2.04
N GLU A 24 13.71 -8.70 -1.10
CA GLU A 24 15.01 -9.37 -1.21
C GLU A 24 14.86 -10.89 -1.30
N ILE A 25 14.00 -11.49 -0.48
CA ILE A 25 13.77 -12.95 -0.46
C ILE A 25 12.94 -13.40 -1.67
N ALA A 26 11.98 -12.61 -2.11
CA ALA A 26 11.05 -12.96 -3.19
C ALA A 26 11.71 -13.03 -4.58
N GLY A 27 12.86 -12.37 -4.76
CA GLY A 27 13.55 -12.29 -6.05
C GLY A 27 12.65 -11.66 -7.13
N ASP A 28 12.39 -12.40 -8.20
CA ASP A 28 11.56 -11.93 -9.32
C ASP A 28 10.04 -11.98 -9.02
N MET A 29 9.63 -12.61 -7.92
CA MET A 29 8.22 -12.67 -7.54
C MET A 29 7.73 -11.29 -7.07
N PRO A 30 6.61 -10.77 -7.60
CA PRO A 30 6.06 -9.48 -7.17
C PRO A 30 5.70 -9.47 -5.68
N VAL A 31 6.03 -8.37 -5.00
CA VAL A 31 5.71 -8.12 -3.60
C VAL A 31 4.72 -6.97 -3.50
N LEU A 32 3.57 -7.22 -2.88
CA LEU A 32 2.49 -6.26 -2.73
C LEU A 32 2.26 -5.89 -1.27
N ILE A 33 1.96 -4.62 -1.00
CA ILE A 33 1.49 -4.17 0.31
C ILE A 33 0.02 -4.55 0.48
N GLY A 34 -0.32 -5.26 1.56
CA GLY A 34 -1.68 -5.74 1.85
C GLY A 34 -2.51 -4.85 2.76
N SER A 35 -1.90 -3.90 3.48
CA SER A 35 -2.61 -3.11 4.48
C SER A 35 -1.95 -1.75 4.73
N GLY A 36 -2.77 -0.79 5.18
CA GLY A 36 -2.32 0.49 5.73
C GLY A 36 -1.59 1.45 4.79
N LEU A 37 -1.55 1.18 3.48
CA LEU A 37 -1.05 2.14 2.50
C LEU A 37 -1.97 3.38 2.47
N ASN A 38 -1.35 4.56 2.56
CA ASN A 38 -2.00 5.86 2.48
C ASN A 38 -1.03 6.88 1.83
N PRO A 39 -1.47 8.11 1.50
CA PRO A 39 -0.63 9.10 0.82
C PRO A 39 0.65 9.46 1.57
N ASP A 40 0.64 9.37 2.90
CA ASP A 40 1.72 9.85 3.76
C ASP A 40 2.84 8.81 3.88
N ASN A 41 2.55 7.52 3.62
CA ASN A 41 3.54 6.44 3.63
C ASN A 41 3.79 5.80 2.25
N ALA A 42 3.02 6.16 1.23
CA ALA A 42 3.08 5.53 -0.09
C ALA A 42 4.48 5.55 -0.72
N GLU A 43 5.18 6.68 -0.67
CA GLU A 43 6.53 6.79 -1.23
C GLU A 43 7.52 5.83 -0.55
N LYS A 44 7.46 5.74 0.78
CA LYS A 44 8.41 4.92 1.56
C LYS A 44 8.20 3.43 1.32
N LEU A 45 6.95 2.99 1.24
CA LEU A 45 6.61 1.58 1.06
C LEU A 45 6.73 1.13 -0.40
N LEU A 46 6.21 1.92 -1.34
CA LEU A 46 6.25 1.59 -2.77
C LEU A 46 7.66 1.75 -3.39
N ARG A 47 8.61 2.35 -2.67
CA ARG A 47 10.03 2.31 -3.07
C ARG A 47 10.58 0.89 -3.13
N TYR A 48 10.04 -0.03 -2.33
CA TYR A 48 10.53 -1.41 -2.21
C TYR A 48 9.49 -2.46 -2.66
N ALA A 49 8.23 -2.08 -2.81
CA ALA A 49 7.15 -2.97 -3.25
C ALA A 49 6.72 -2.69 -4.69
N ASP A 50 6.22 -3.71 -5.38
CA ASP A 50 5.75 -3.62 -6.77
C ASP A 50 4.31 -3.10 -6.87
N GLY A 51 3.58 -3.06 -5.76
CA GLY A 51 2.23 -2.55 -5.72
C GLY A 51 1.58 -2.66 -4.34
N ALA A 52 0.27 -2.39 -4.30
CA ALA A 52 -0.50 -2.44 -3.06
C ALA A 52 -1.99 -2.72 -3.31
N ILE A 53 -2.61 -3.36 -2.32
CA ILE A 53 -4.06 -3.53 -2.21
C ILE A 53 -4.54 -2.59 -1.11
N VAL A 54 -5.47 -1.70 -1.46
CA VAL A 54 -5.91 -0.62 -0.56
C VAL A 54 -7.41 -0.71 -0.35
N GLY A 55 -7.80 -0.98 0.90
CA GLY A 55 -9.20 -1.08 1.32
C GLY A 55 -9.61 0.09 2.20
N THR A 56 -9.37 -0.07 3.51
CA THR A 56 -9.87 0.82 4.57
C THR A 56 -9.56 2.29 4.36
N TYR A 57 -8.37 2.64 3.85
CA TYR A 57 -8.04 4.04 3.54
C TYR A 57 -9.05 4.69 2.58
N PHE A 58 -9.49 3.96 1.54
CA PHE A 58 -10.46 4.46 0.57
C PHE A 58 -11.87 4.59 1.12
N LYS A 59 -12.17 4.05 2.30
CA LYS A 59 -13.51 4.10 2.88
C LYS A 59 -13.73 5.39 3.65
N ILE A 60 -14.94 5.94 3.63
CA ILE A 60 -15.29 7.10 4.46
C ILE A 60 -14.94 6.79 5.92
N ASN A 61 -14.21 7.70 6.57
CA ASN A 61 -13.72 7.57 7.94
C ASN A 61 -12.86 6.34 8.24
N GLY A 62 -12.38 5.62 7.22
CA GLY A 62 -11.58 4.41 7.47
C GLY A 62 -12.40 3.23 8.02
N ILE A 63 -13.70 3.16 7.73
CA ILE A 63 -14.56 2.07 8.21
C ILE A 63 -14.90 1.15 7.02
N ALA A 64 -14.56 -0.13 7.10
CA ALA A 64 -14.66 -1.08 5.97
C ALA A 64 -16.07 -1.15 5.34
N GLN A 65 -17.11 -1.03 6.18
CA GLN A 65 -18.52 -1.10 5.80
C GLN A 65 -19.02 0.16 5.09
N ASN A 66 -18.29 1.28 5.22
CA ASN A 66 -18.68 2.53 4.58
C ASN A 66 -18.49 2.49 3.05
N PRO A 67 -19.11 3.40 2.30
CA PRO A 67 -18.80 3.56 0.89
C PRO A 67 -17.35 4.05 0.70
N VAL A 68 -16.86 3.88 -0.53
CA VAL A 68 -15.59 4.45 -0.96
C VAL A 68 -15.74 5.96 -1.09
N ASP A 69 -14.76 6.71 -0.61
CA ASP A 69 -14.60 8.14 -0.76
C ASP A 69 -13.73 8.42 -2.01
N PRO A 70 -14.31 8.94 -3.11
CA PRO A 70 -13.56 9.22 -4.32
C PRO A 70 -12.40 10.20 -4.12
N GLU A 71 -12.50 11.12 -3.16
CA GLU A 71 -11.45 12.11 -2.94
C GLU A 71 -10.21 11.48 -2.30
N ARG A 72 -10.41 10.54 -1.37
CA ARG A 72 -9.29 9.75 -0.82
C ARG A 72 -8.60 8.93 -1.91
N VAL A 73 -9.36 8.34 -2.82
CA VAL A 73 -8.79 7.63 -3.99
C VAL A 73 -7.95 8.58 -4.83
N ARG A 74 -8.48 9.75 -5.20
CA ARG A 74 -7.74 10.76 -5.98
C ARG A 74 -6.46 11.19 -5.26
N ARG A 75 -6.51 11.44 -3.96
CA ARG A 75 -5.35 11.85 -3.16
C ARG A 75 -4.25 10.82 -3.22
N LEU A 76 -4.53 9.54 -2.93
CA LEU A 76 -3.51 8.49 -3.01
C LEU A 76 -2.98 8.32 -4.43
N MET A 77 -3.87 8.27 -5.42
CA MET A 77 -3.45 8.08 -6.82
C MET A 77 -2.64 9.26 -7.35
N SER A 78 -2.81 10.47 -6.81
CA SER A 78 -1.94 11.61 -7.15
C SER A 78 -0.48 11.35 -6.73
N VAL A 79 -0.27 10.74 -5.56
CA VAL A 79 1.06 10.36 -5.06
C VAL A 79 1.62 9.24 -5.92
N VAL A 80 0.86 8.17 -6.11
CA VAL A 80 1.28 6.99 -6.90
C VAL A 80 1.62 7.37 -8.34
N LYS A 81 0.85 8.26 -8.97
CA LYS A 81 1.16 8.75 -10.33
C LYS A 81 2.49 9.48 -10.38
N ARG A 82 2.80 10.35 -9.40
CA ARG A 82 4.10 11.02 -9.32
C ARG A 82 5.24 10.01 -9.17
N LEU A 83 5.08 9.00 -8.32
CA LEU A 83 6.10 7.97 -8.10
C LEU A 83 6.39 7.11 -9.34
N ARG A 84 5.41 6.94 -10.24
CA ARG A 84 5.59 6.18 -11.50
C ARG A 84 6.26 6.98 -12.61
N SER A 85 6.29 8.31 -12.48
CA SER A 85 6.89 9.22 -13.48
C SER A 85 8.30 9.65 -13.10
N SER A 86 8.80 9.19 -11.95
CA SER A 86 10.18 9.39 -11.46
C SER A 86 11.05 8.19 -11.77
#